data_AF-A0A6P0NDL4-F1
#
_entry.id   AF-A0A6P0NDL4-F1
#
_cell.length_a   1.000
_cell.length_b   1.000
_cell.length_c   1.000
_cell.angle_alpha   90.00
_cell.angle_beta   90.00
_cell.angle_gamma   90.00
#
_symmetry.space_group_name_H-M   'P 1'
#
loop_
_entity.id
_entity.type
_entity.pdbx_description
1 polymer ?
#
loop_
_entity_poly.entity_id
_entity_poly.type
_entity_poly.pdbx_seq_one_letter_code
_entity_poly.pdbx_strand_id
1 'polypeptide(L)'
;SPAELNIDQVHVLIQQKMEGPEKLGLHPETGEPIYILNGNYGPYLQLGDVTEDKKKKPKRVSLPKGVKKEDVHLEMAVGLLALPRLLGPHPETGKPIKTAIGRFGPYVVHDQGKEGKDYRSLKGEDDVLTITLDRALELLAQPKRTRGGSRSKTKKPLRELGAHPQDGEPVNIYQGPYGIYVNHGKVNASLPEGKSMEELTLETALELIAAKASSGKSGRKSSKSTTSSKKKTSGKSTKKTTKKTKDDDQEAQLES
;
A
#
# COMPACT_ATOMS: atom_id res chain seq x y z
N SER A 1 15.88 -0.69 11.43
CA SER A 1 15.44 -1.94 12.12
C SER A 1 15.70 -1.79 13.62
N PRO A 2 15.24 -2.68 14.53
CA PRO A 2 15.62 -2.59 15.95
C PRO A 2 17.15 -2.59 16.18
N ALA A 3 17.93 -3.07 15.21
CA ALA A 3 19.39 -3.11 15.24
C ALA A 3 20.08 -1.80 14.76
N GLU A 4 19.33 -0.81 14.26
CA GLU A 4 19.86 0.47 13.73
C GLU A 4 19.42 1.68 14.58
N LEU A 5 18.98 1.46 15.82
CA LEU A 5 18.58 2.54 16.73
C LEU A 5 19.82 3.28 17.23
N ASN A 6 20.03 4.51 16.75
CA ASN A 6 21.07 5.40 17.27
C ASN A 6 20.64 6.03 18.60
N ILE A 7 21.61 6.33 19.46
CA ILE A 7 21.39 6.96 20.78
C ILE A 7 20.56 8.25 20.65
N ASP A 8 20.86 9.07 19.63
CA ASP A 8 20.13 10.31 19.35
C ASP A 8 18.65 10.06 19.03
N GLN A 9 18.34 9.03 18.25
CA GLN A 9 16.96 8.67 17.91
C GLN A 9 16.20 8.18 19.14
N VAL A 10 16.88 7.47 20.05
CA VAL A 10 16.28 7.03 21.31
C VAL A 10 15.94 8.23 22.21
N HIS A 11 16.84 9.21 22.32
CA HIS A 11 16.55 10.44 23.07
C HIS A 11 15.36 11.21 22.49
N VAL A 12 15.29 11.37 21.16
CA VAL A 12 14.15 12.02 20.49
C VAL A 12 12.85 11.28 20.79
N LEU A 13 12.83 9.95 20.72
CA LEU A 13 11.63 9.16 21.00
C LEU A 13 11.19 9.24 22.46
N ILE A 14 12.13 9.26 23.40
CA ILE A 14 11.85 9.44 24.83
C ILE A 14 11.24 10.83 25.06
N GLN A 15 11.85 11.86 24.48
CA GLN A 15 11.39 13.23 24.61
C GLN A 15 10.00 13.43 24.01
N GLN A 16 9.73 12.89 22.82
CA GLN A 16 8.40 12.90 22.22
C GLN A 16 7.35 12.20 23.08
N LYS A 17 7.72 11.12 23.78
CA LYS A 17 6.81 10.42 24.68
C LYS A 17 6.52 11.21 25.97
N MET A 18 7.46 12.06 26.40
CA MET A 18 7.32 12.93 27.56
C MET A 18 6.54 14.21 27.25
N GLU A 19 6.82 14.85 26.11
CA GLU A 19 6.20 16.12 25.70
C GLU A 19 4.74 15.96 25.22
N GLY A 20 4.34 14.73 24.89
CA GLY A 20 2.99 14.45 24.43
C GLY A 20 2.77 14.85 22.96
N PRO A 21 1.52 14.83 22.49
CA PRO A 21 1.21 15.09 21.09
C PRO A 21 1.43 16.55 20.72
N GLU A 22 2.17 16.80 19.63
CA GLU A 22 2.49 18.15 19.16
C GLU A 22 1.21 18.84 18.65
N LYS A 23 0.78 19.90 19.34
CA LYS A 23 -0.42 20.67 18.98
C LYS A 23 -0.04 21.82 18.04
N LEU A 24 -0.58 21.80 16.82
CA LEU A 24 -0.35 22.85 15.82
C LEU A 24 -1.19 24.11 16.05
N GLY A 25 -2.40 23.95 16.60
CA GLY A 25 -3.35 25.06 16.76
C GLY A 25 -4.79 24.58 16.83
N LEU A 26 -5.72 25.50 16.55
CA LEU A 26 -7.15 25.23 16.46
C LEU A 26 -7.60 25.35 15.00
N HIS A 27 -8.53 24.49 14.58
CA HIS A 27 -9.13 24.57 13.26
C HIS A 27 -10.04 25.82 13.18
N PRO A 28 -9.92 26.66 12.14
CA PRO A 28 -10.66 27.92 12.05
C PRO A 28 -12.18 27.73 11.99
N GLU A 29 -12.66 26.69 11.33
CA GLU A 29 -14.10 26.44 11.18
C GLU A 29 -14.73 25.64 12.33
N THR A 30 -14.03 24.64 12.90
CA THR A 30 -14.59 23.75 13.92
C THR A 30 -14.19 24.14 15.34
N GLY A 31 -13.15 24.96 15.51
CA GLY A 31 -12.57 25.30 16.81
C GLY A 31 -11.84 24.14 17.50
N GLU A 32 -11.74 22.98 16.85
CA GLU A 32 -11.13 21.78 17.44
C GLU A 32 -9.59 21.83 17.35
N PRO A 33 -8.86 21.26 18.32
CA PRO A 33 -7.40 21.20 18.27
C PRO A 33 -6.90 20.30 17.14
N ILE A 34 -5.83 20.73 16.48
CA ILE A 34 -5.12 19.95 15.47
C ILE A 34 -3.80 19.45 16.06
N TYR A 35 -3.57 18.14 15.98
CA TYR A 35 -2.37 17.47 16.47
C TYR A 35 -1.57 16.85 15.34
N ILE A 36 -0.24 16.91 15.41
CA ILE A 36 0.69 16.07 14.65
C ILE A 36 1.12 14.89 15.52
N LEU A 37 0.96 13.68 14.99
CA LEU A 37 1.23 12.43 15.66
C LEU A 37 2.07 11.52 14.77
N ASN A 38 2.83 10.60 15.39
CA ASN A 38 3.57 9.56 14.68
C ASN A 38 2.88 8.20 14.82
N GLY A 39 2.66 7.51 13.70
CA GLY A 39 2.04 6.19 13.65
C GLY A 39 2.80 5.20 12.78
N ASN A 40 2.26 3.99 12.62
CA ASN A 40 2.91 2.90 11.85
C ASN A 40 3.16 3.25 10.38
N TYR A 41 2.39 4.19 9.82
CA TYR A 41 2.48 4.60 8.42
C TYR A 41 3.21 5.94 8.23
N GLY A 42 3.82 6.47 9.29
CA GLY A 42 4.49 7.78 9.31
C GLY A 42 3.71 8.84 10.09
N PRO A 43 4.14 10.10 9.99
CA PRO A 43 3.47 11.23 10.63
C PRO A 43 2.07 11.47 10.02
N TYR A 44 1.12 11.83 10.87
CA TYR A 44 -0.26 12.08 10.51
C TYR A 44 -0.87 13.19 11.36
N LEU A 45 -1.88 13.84 10.81
CA LEU A 45 -2.67 14.86 11.47
C LEU A 45 -3.94 14.27 12.05
N GLN A 46 -4.35 14.79 13.20
CA GLN A 46 -5.62 14.46 13.85
C GLN A 46 -6.38 15.74 14.20
N LEU A 47 -7.67 15.79 13.85
CA LEU A 47 -8.59 16.83 14.25
C LEU A 47 -9.39 16.39 15.47
N GLY A 48 -9.28 17.15 16.56
CA GLY A 48 -9.94 16.88 17.83
C GLY A 48 -9.25 15.80 18.67
N ASP A 49 -9.76 15.63 19.89
CA ASP A 49 -9.27 14.63 20.83
C ASP A 49 -9.83 13.23 20.53
N VAL A 50 -9.11 12.19 20.96
CA VAL A 50 -9.62 10.81 20.86
C VAL A 50 -10.59 10.58 22.03
N THR A 51 -11.89 10.68 21.78
CA THR A 51 -12.90 10.29 22.77
C THR A 51 -13.11 8.77 22.76
N GLU A 52 -13.41 8.18 23.93
CA GLU A 52 -13.70 6.73 24.03
C GLU A 52 -15.01 6.33 23.32
N ASP A 53 -15.87 7.32 23.03
CA ASP A 53 -17.08 7.12 22.25
C ASP A 53 -16.75 6.74 20.80
N LYS A 54 -17.03 5.47 20.45
CA LYS A 54 -16.87 4.94 19.09
C LYS A 54 -17.60 5.73 18.00
N LYS A 55 -18.56 6.58 18.36
CA LYS A 55 -19.35 7.43 17.44
C LYS A 55 -18.59 8.68 16.97
N LYS A 56 -17.61 9.18 17.74
CA LYS A 56 -16.85 10.40 17.41
C LYS A 56 -15.37 10.06 17.22
N LYS A 57 -15.06 9.29 16.17
CA LYS A 57 -13.65 9.07 15.81
C LYS A 57 -13.10 10.36 15.21
N PRO A 58 -11.98 10.89 15.72
CA PRO A 58 -11.39 12.10 15.19
C PRO A 58 -10.97 11.88 13.74
N LYS A 59 -11.11 12.93 12.92
CA LYS A 59 -10.68 12.87 11.52
C LYS A 59 -9.16 12.81 11.48
N ARG A 60 -8.63 11.90 10.67
CA ARG A 60 -7.18 11.69 10.54
C ARG A 60 -6.77 11.71 9.08
N VAL A 61 -5.60 12.29 8.82
CA VAL A 61 -5.00 12.30 7.49
C VAL A 61 -3.49 12.11 7.60
N SER A 62 -2.93 11.23 6.77
CA SER A 62 -1.48 11.03 6.71
C SER A 62 -0.81 12.19 5.98
N LEU A 63 0.38 12.59 6.43
CA LEU A 63 1.16 13.57 5.68
C LEU A 63 1.60 13.00 4.32
N PRO A 64 1.70 13.84 3.27
CA PRO A 64 2.30 13.45 2.01
C PRO A 64 3.73 12.95 2.18
N LYS A 65 4.17 12.06 1.29
CA LYS A 65 5.53 11.52 1.33
C LYS A 65 6.54 12.65 1.10
N GLY A 66 7.53 12.73 1.98
CA GLY A 66 8.60 13.74 1.90
C GLY A 66 8.36 14.98 2.76
N VAL A 67 7.12 15.22 3.20
CA VAL A 67 6.81 16.29 4.16
C VAL A 67 7.20 15.82 5.57
N LYS A 68 8.08 16.58 6.23
CA LYS A 68 8.46 16.31 7.63
C LYS A 68 7.47 16.99 8.58
N LYS A 69 7.48 16.59 9.85
CA LYS A 69 6.55 17.14 10.85
C LYS A 69 6.81 18.64 11.09
N GLU A 70 8.06 19.05 11.00
CA GLU A 70 8.52 20.42 11.26
C GLU A 70 8.08 21.41 10.17
N ASP A 71 7.86 20.91 8.95
CA ASP A 71 7.46 21.71 7.78
C ASP A 71 5.92 21.91 7.71
N VAL A 72 5.17 21.35 8.65
CA VAL A 72 3.71 21.42 8.64
C VAL A 72 3.23 22.64 9.43
N HIS A 73 2.58 23.56 8.72
CA HIS A 73 1.92 24.72 9.32
C HIS A 73 0.40 24.49 9.44
N LEU A 74 -0.25 25.32 10.25
CA LEU A 74 -1.69 25.23 10.53
C LEU A 74 -2.54 25.26 9.25
N GLU A 75 -2.22 26.14 8.30
CA GLU A 75 -2.95 26.28 7.03
C GLU A 75 -2.91 24.99 6.19
N MET A 76 -1.72 24.41 6.04
CA MET A 76 -1.56 23.12 5.35
C MET A 76 -2.29 22.01 6.09
N ALA A 77 -2.25 22.00 7.43
CA ALA A 77 -2.96 20.99 8.21
C ALA A 77 -4.48 21.06 8.04
N VAL A 78 -5.04 22.26 8.02
CA VAL A 78 -6.47 22.51 7.73
C VAL A 78 -6.82 22.00 6.32
N GLY A 79 -6.02 22.34 5.32
CA GLY A 79 -6.23 21.87 3.94
C GLY A 79 -6.20 20.34 3.82
N LEU A 80 -5.22 19.68 4.47
CA LEU A 80 -5.12 18.22 4.48
C LEU A 80 -6.30 17.57 5.23
N LEU A 81 -6.74 18.17 6.34
CA LEU A 81 -7.88 17.68 7.11
C LEU A 81 -9.21 17.91 6.39
N ALA A 82 -9.29 18.81 5.40
CA ALA A 82 -10.48 18.99 4.57
C ALA A 82 -10.67 17.86 3.53
N LEU A 83 -9.65 17.03 3.27
CA LEU A 83 -9.74 15.92 2.31
C LEU A 83 -10.85 14.91 2.68
N PRO A 84 -11.49 14.24 1.70
CA PRO A 84 -11.26 14.31 0.25
C PRO A 84 -11.83 15.60 -0.38
N ARG A 85 -11.03 16.29 -1.20
CA ARG A 85 -11.44 17.52 -1.88
C ARG A 85 -12.16 17.18 -3.19
N LEU A 86 -13.31 17.81 -3.43
CA LEU A 86 -14.05 17.72 -4.69
C LEU A 86 -13.45 18.72 -5.70
N LEU A 87 -13.10 18.25 -6.90
CA LEU A 87 -12.63 19.13 -7.99
C LEU A 87 -13.76 19.53 -8.94
N GLY A 88 -14.72 18.64 -9.17
CA GLY A 88 -15.85 18.87 -10.07
C GLY A 88 -16.36 17.58 -10.73
N PRO A 89 -17.41 17.66 -11.55
CA PRO A 89 -17.87 16.53 -12.36
C PRO A 89 -16.96 16.29 -13.57
N HIS A 90 -16.77 15.04 -13.96
CA HIS A 90 -16.11 14.66 -15.20
C HIS A 90 -17.00 15.02 -16.41
N PRO A 91 -16.46 15.60 -17.50
CA PRO A 91 -17.26 16.10 -18.63
C PRO A 91 -18.05 15.00 -19.35
N GLU A 92 -17.48 13.80 -19.48
CA GLU A 92 -18.14 12.69 -20.20
C GLU A 92 -19.15 11.90 -19.35
N THR A 93 -18.85 11.65 -18.07
CA THR A 93 -19.66 10.77 -17.22
C THR A 93 -20.56 11.55 -16.25
N GLY A 94 -20.32 12.85 -16.05
CA GLY A 94 -20.97 13.69 -15.06
C GLY A 94 -20.66 13.30 -13.60
N LYS A 95 -19.74 12.38 -13.36
CA LYS A 95 -19.44 11.83 -12.04
C LYS A 95 -18.34 12.60 -11.31
N PRO A 96 -18.34 12.62 -9.96
CA PRO A 96 -17.43 13.48 -9.21
C PRO A 96 -15.98 12.98 -9.28
N ILE A 97 -15.08 13.94 -9.53
CA ILE A 97 -13.64 13.78 -9.40
C ILE A 97 -13.21 14.36 -8.06
N LYS A 98 -12.45 13.58 -7.30
CA LYS A 98 -11.96 13.95 -5.96
C LYS A 98 -10.46 13.73 -5.85
N THR A 99 -9.80 14.48 -4.98
CA THR A 99 -8.41 14.27 -4.58
C THR A 99 -8.34 13.82 -3.13
N ALA A 100 -7.43 12.91 -2.84
CA ALA A 100 -7.23 12.37 -1.50
C ALA A 100 -5.81 11.81 -1.33
N ILE A 101 -5.45 11.47 -0.09
CA ILE A 101 -4.20 10.80 0.25
C ILE A 101 -4.50 9.36 0.66
N GLY A 102 -3.73 8.42 0.13
CA GLY A 102 -3.82 7.00 0.46
C GLY A 102 -2.46 6.37 0.70
N ARG A 103 -2.43 5.04 0.88
CA ARG A 103 -1.21 4.27 1.16
C ARG A 103 -0.06 4.55 0.17
N PHE A 104 -0.37 4.80 -1.10
CA PHE A 104 0.64 4.99 -2.13
C PHE A 104 1.09 6.45 -2.29
N GLY A 105 0.44 7.38 -1.60
CA GLY A 105 0.62 8.82 -1.75
C GLY A 105 -0.67 9.51 -2.19
N PRO A 106 -0.58 10.78 -2.58
CA PRO A 106 -1.72 11.54 -3.08
C PRO A 106 -2.21 11.02 -4.44
N TYR A 107 -3.52 11.10 -4.66
CA TYR A 107 -4.16 10.58 -5.85
C TYR A 107 -5.43 11.35 -6.22
N VAL A 108 -5.79 11.28 -7.49
CA VAL A 108 -7.10 11.65 -8.03
C VAL A 108 -7.92 10.38 -8.18
N VAL A 109 -9.20 10.48 -7.83
CA VAL A 109 -10.20 9.43 -8.04
C VAL A 109 -11.41 9.97 -8.80
N HIS A 110 -11.78 9.27 -9.85
CA HIS A 110 -13.03 9.45 -10.56
C HIS A 110 -14.01 8.35 -10.11
N ASP A 111 -15.09 8.75 -9.43
CA ASP A 111 -16.08 7.81 -8.89
C ASP A 111 -17.18 7.53 -9.91
N GLN A 112 -16.96 6.53 -10.78
CA GLN A 112 -17.90 6.17 -11.86
C GLN A 112 -19.16 5.43 -11.34
N GLY A 113 -19.30 5.23 -10.03
CA GLY A 113 -20.45 4.55 -9.43
C GLY A 113 -20.42 3.05 -9.70
N LYS A 114 -21.35 2.55 -10.54
CA LYS A 114 -21.47 1.11 -10.82
C LYS A 114 -20.29 0.54 -11.61
N GLU A 115 -19.64 1.37 -12.44
CA GLU A 115 -18.46 1.01 -13.24
C GLU A 115 -17.17 0.97 -12.39
N GLY A 116 -17.26 1.39 -11.13
CA GLY A 116 -16.17 1.37 -10.18
C GLY A 116 -15.52 2.73 -9.99
N LYS A 117 -14.24 2.73 -9.67
CA LYS A 117 -13.45 3.92 -9.37
C LYS A 117 -12.15 3.89 -10.15
N ASP A 118 -11.87 4.95 -10.90
CA ASP A 118 -10.58 5.09 -11.54
C ASP A 118 -9.64 5.98 -10.73
N TYR A 119 -8.40 5.52 -10.59
CA TYR A 119 -7.41 6.13 -9.70
C TYR A 119 -6.14 6.48 -10.48
N ARG A 120 -5.61 7.68 -10.23
CA ARG A 120 -4.31 8.11 -10.75
C ARG A 120 -3.50 8.77 -9.65
N SER A 121 -2.25 8.37 -9.49
CA SER A 121 -1.35 8.96 -8.49
C SER A 121 -0.89 10.33 -8.93
N LEU A 122 -0.86 11.29 -8.00
CA LEU A 122 -0.20 12.57 -8.21
C LEU A 122 1.30 12.39 -8.00
N LYS A 123 2.11 12.96 -8.90
CA LYS A 123 3.58 12.84 -8.90
C LYS A 123 4.21 14.12 -9.41
N GLY A 124 5.46 14.37 -9.01
CA GLY A 124 6.20 15.54 -9.46
C GLY A 124 5.64 16.80 -8.82
N GLU A 125 5.22 17.75 -9.65
CA GLU A 125 4.73 19.07 -9.24
C GLU A 125 3.26 19.08 -8.81
N ASP A 126 2.51 18.01 -9.11
CA ASP A 126 1.08 17.92 -8.79
C ASP A 126 0.87 17.69 -7.27
N ASP A 127 0.30 18.69 -6.57
CA ASP A 127 -0.09 18.59 -5.16
C ASP A 127 -1.60 18.41 -4.97
N VAL A 128 -1.98 17.66 -3.94
CA VAL A 128 -3.38 17.30 -3.61
C VAL A 128 -4.23 18.52 -3.25
N LEU A 129 -3.58 19.56 -2.72
CA LEU A 129 -4.23 20.80 -2.27
C LEU A 129 -4.29 21.88 -3.36
N THR A 130 -3.56 21.75 -4.46
CA THR A 130 -3.49 22.81 -5.50
C THR A 130 -3.96 22.36 -6.88
N ILE A 131 -4.02 21.05 -7.14
CA ILE A 131 -4.39 20.51 -8.44
C ILE A 131 -5.76 20.98 -8.94
N THR A 132 -5.84 21.28 -10.23
CA THR A 132 -7.04 21.72 -10.94
C THR A 132 -7.82 20.57 -11.57
N LEU A 133 -9.09 20.83 -11.94
CA LEU A 133 -9.93 19.85 -12.62
C LEU A 133 -9.34 19.41 -13.96
N ASP A 134 -8.87 20.35 -14.78
CA ASP A 134 -8.30 20.07 -16.10
C ASP A 134 -7.08 19.16 -16.00
N ARG A 135 -6.18 19.46 -15.05
CA ARG A 135 -5.01 18.63 -14.78
C ARG A 135 -5.40 17.23 -14.28
N ALA A 136 -6.44 17.13 -13.45
CA ALA A 136 -6.96 15.85 -13.01
C ALA A 136 -7.54 15.02 -14.17
N LEU A 137 -8.19 15.66 -15.15
CA LEU A 137 -8.69 14.99 -16.36
C LEU A 137 -7.54 14.48 -17.24
N GLU A 138 -6.49 15.28 -17.45
CA GLU A 138 -5.29 14.84 -18.15
C GLU A 138 -4.68 13.59 -17.51
N LEU A 139 -4.59 13.55 -16.18
CA LEU A 139 -4.07 12.39 -15.47
C LEU A 139 -4.97 11.17 -15.62
N LEU A 140 -6.29 11.34 -15.55
CA LEU A 140 -7.28 10.27 -15.73
C LEU A 140 -7.27 9.68 -17.13
N ALA A 141 -7.03 10.52 -18.16
CA ALA A 141 -6.88 10.08 -19.55
C ALA A 141 -5.64 9.20 -19.77
N GLN A 142 -4.60 9.33 -18.95
CA GLN A 142 -3.44 8.45 -19.03
C GLN A 142 -3.80 6.99 -18.73
N PRO A 143 -3.17 6.00 -19.38
CA PRO A 143 -3.45 4.60 -19.12
C PRO A 143 -3.09 4.20 -17.68
N LYS A 144 -3.95 3.38 -17.07
CA LYS A 144 -3.76 2.90 -15.71
C LYS A 144 -2.47 2.08 -15.59
N ARG A 145 -1.49 2.62 -14.86
CA ARG A 145 -0.23 1.92 -14.57
C ARG A 145 -0.50 0.87 -13.49
N THR A 146 -0.80 -0.36 -13.90
CA THR A 146 -0.95 -1.47 -12.96
C THR A 146 0.41 -1.80 -12.32
N ARG A 147 0.40 -2.30 -11.07
CA ARG A 147 1.62 -2.63 -10.29
C ARG A 147 2.53 -3.67 -10.97
N GLY A 148 2.03 -4.35 -12.01
CA GLY A 148 2.77 -5.26 -12.89
C GLY A 148 2.84 -4.80 -14.36
N GLY A 149 2.17 -3.72 -14.76
CA GLY A 149 2.04 -3.29 -16.17
C GLY A 149 3.37 -2.89 -16.81
N SER A 150 4.34 -2.41 -16.02
CA SER A 150 5.70 -2.19 -16.52
C SER A 150 6.47 -3.49 -16.78
N ARG A 151 6.10 -4.60 -16.11
CA ARG A 151 6.63 -5.94 -16.39
C ARG A 151 5.83 -6.69 -17.45
N SER A 152 4.63 -6.20 -17.76
CA SER A 152 3.67 -6.78 -18.71
C SER A 152 3.43 -5.86 -19.91
N LYS A 153 4.39 -5.03 -20.31
CA LYS A 153 4.63 -4.96 -21.75
C LYS A 153 5.08 -6.37 -22.08
N THR A 154 4.25 -7.14 -22.77
CA THR A 154 4.63 -8.39 -23.42
C THR A 154 6.04 -8.17 -23.91
N LYS A 155 7.03 -8.79 -23.26
CA LYS A 155 8.43 -8.50 -23.57
C LYS A 155 8.54 -8.68 -25.08
N LYS A 156 9.06 -7.69 -25.81
CA LYS A 156 9.35 -7.95 -27.21
C LYS A 156 10.50 -8.96 -27.23
N PRO A 157 10.40 -10.05 -28.01
CA PRO A 157 11.54 -10.94 -28.18
C PRO A 157 12.70 -10.11 -28.75
N LEU A 158 13.89 -10.30 -28.21
CA LEU A 158 15.09 -9.62 -28.70
C LEU A 158 15.49 -10.20 -30.06
N ARG A 159 15.22 -11.49 -30.27
CA ARG A 159 15.44 -12.20 -31.54
C ARG A 159 14.60 -13.47 -31.58
N GLU A 160 14.02 -13.76 -32.75
CA GLU A 160 13.32 -15.03 -33.01
C GLU A 160 14.30 -15.98 -33.71
N LEU A 161 14.43 -17.22 -33.22
CA LEU A 161 15.36 -18.21 -33.76
C LEU A 161 14.72 -19.14 -34.81
N GLY A 162 13.39 -19.18 -34.87
CA GLY A 162 12.61 -20.00 -35.80
C GLY A 162 11.64 -20.95 -35.11
N ALA A 163 10.99 -21.82 -35.86
CA ALA A 163 10.06 -22.82 -35.34
C ALA A 163 10.79 -24.03 -34.76
N HIS A 164 10.30 -24.55 -33.63
CA HIS A 164 10.82 -25.76 -33.01
C HIS A 164 10.42 -27.00 -33.85
N PRO A 165 11.33 -27.97 -34.07
CA PRO A 165 11.11 -29.08 -35.00
C PRO A 165 10.04 -30.09 -34.56
N GLN A 166 9.64 -30.12 -33.28
CA GLN A 166 8.65 -31.09 -32.78
C GLN A 166 7.19 -30.58 -32.82
N ASP A 167 6.98 -29.29 -32.62
CA ASP A 167 5.68 -28.67 -32.36
C ASP A 167 5.44 -27.41 -33.20
N GLY A 168 6.44 -26.93 -33.94
CA GLY A 168 6.31 -25.81 -34.87
C GLY A 168 6.14 -24.45 -34.20
N GLU A 169 6.16 -24.37 -32.87
CA GLU A 169 6.05 -23.12 -32.12
C GLU A 169 7.35 -22.30 -32.22
N PRO A 170 7.26 -20.95 -32.23
CA PRO A 170 8.44 -20.10 -32.37
C PRO A 170 9.31 -20.11 -31.09
N VAL A 171 10.61 -20.29 -31.29
CA VAL A 171 11.64 -20.19 -30.29
C VAL A 171 12.15 -18.75 -30.24
N ASN A 172 11.99 -18.09 -29.10
CA ASN A 172 12.25 -16.66 -28.93
C ASN A 172 13.30 -16.39 -27.85
N ILE A 173 14.16 -15.40 -28.09
CA ILE A 173 15.15 -14.93 -27.11
C ILE A 173 14.60 -13.71 -26.37
N TYR A 174 14.74 -13.69 -25.05
CA TYR A 174 14.30 -12.61 -24.17
C TYR A 174 15.41 -12.19 -23.21
N GLN A 175 15.34 -10.95 -22.71
CA GLN A 175 16.20 -10.44 -21.65
C GLN A 175 15.44 -10.38 -20.33
N GLY A 176 16.00 -11.01 -19.30
CA GLY A 176 15.46 -11.08 -17.96
C GLY A 176 16.35 -10.39 -16.93
N PRO A 177 15.86 -10.25 -15.69
CA PRO A 177 16.68 -9.72 -14.59
C PRO A 177 17.87 -10.63 -14.26
N TYR A 178 17.81 -11.91 -14.63
CA TYR A 178 18.86 -12.92 -14.42
C TYR A 178 19.68 -13.21 -15.68
N GLY A 179 19.61 -12.35 -16.70
CA GLY A 179 20.31 -12.54 -17.97
C GLY A 179 19.41 -12.93 -19.15
N ILE A 180 20.05 -13.28 -20.27
CA ILE A 180 19.40 -13.68 -21.52
C ILE A 180 18.85 -15.10 -21.37
N TYR A 181 17.65 -15.34 -21.90
CA TYR A 181 17.02 -16.66 -21.88
C TYR A 181 16.26 -16.92 -23.17
N VAL A 182 16.17 -18.19 -23.53
CA VAL A 182 15.31 -18.67 -24.61
C VAL A 182 13.96 -19.09 -24.02
N ASN A 183 12.88 -18.73 -24.70
CA ASN A 183 11.53 -19.14 -24.38
C ASN A 183 10.93 -19.91 -25.56
N HIS A 184 10.26 -21.00 -25.23
CA HIS A 184 9.51 -21.80 -26.17
C HIS A 184 8.23 -22.26 -25.47
N GLY A 185 7.09 -21.72 -25.91
CA GLY A 185 5.80 -21.87 -25.24
C GLY A 185 5.88 -21.57 -23.73
N LYS A 186 5.76 -22.61 -22.90
CA LYS A 186 5.81 -22.54 -21.43
C LYS A 186 7.20 -22.77 -20.82
N VAL A 187 8.19 -23.18 -21.62
CA VAL A 187 9.54 -23.51 -21.14
C VAL A 187 10.44 -22.30 -21.31
N ASN A 188 11.17 -21.96 -20.24
CA ASN A 188 12.19 -20.91 -20.23
C ASN A 188 13.55 -21.52 -19.90
N ALA A 189 14.50 -21.37 -20.80
CA ALA A 189 15.87 -21.84 -20.61
C ALA A 189 16.85 -20.67 -20.53
N SER A 190 17.43 -20.47 -19.35
CA SER A 190 18.49 -19.48 -19.13
C SER A 190 19.75 -19.84 -19.88
N LEU A 191 20.40 -18.83 -20.45
CA LEU A 191 21.70 -19.00 -21.08
C LEU A 191 22.82 -19.06 -20.02
N PRO A 192 23.86 -19.89 -20.21
CA PRO A 192 25.06 -19.84 -19.40
C PRO A 192 25.74 -18.46 -19.47
N GLU A 193 26.32 -18.01 -18.36
CA GLU A 193 27.05 -16.75 -18.29
C GLU A 193 28.25 -16.79 -19.27
N GLY A 194 28.29 -15.85 -20.21
CA GLY A 194 29.38 -15.71 -21.19
C GLY A 194 29.00 -16.01 -22.64
N LYS A 195 27.84 -16.62 -22.93
CA LYS A 195 27.33 -16.73 -24.31
C LYS A 195 26.55 -15.48 -24.70
N SER A 196 26.89 -14.90 -25.84
CA SER A 196 26.23 -13.68 -26.35
C SER A 196 24.95 -14.00 -27.12
N MET A 197 24.09 -12.99 -27.33
CA MET A 197 22.84 -13.16 -28.10
C MET A 197 23.09 -13.63 -29.54
N GLU A 198 24.21 -13.22 -30.12
CA GLU A 198 24.50 -13.40 -31.55
C GLU A 198 24.94 -14.81 -31.88
N GLU A 199 25.66 -15.44 -30.94
CA GLU A 199 26.16 -16.83 -31.03
C GLU A 199 25.05 -17.88 -30.86
N LEU A 200 23.82 -17.47 -30.53
CA LEU A 200 22.73 -18.42 -30.32
C LEU A 200 22.16 -18.95 -31.63
N THR A 201 22.39 -20.23 -31.88
CA THR A 201 21.76 -20.98 -32.96
C THR A 201 20.47 -21.66 -32.48
N LEU A 202 19.60 -22.02 -33.43
CA LEU A 202 18.40 -22.80 -33.12
C LEU A 202 18.77 -24.11 -32.38
N GLU A 203 19.81 -24.81 -32.84
CA GLU A 203 20.24 -26.09 -32.27
C GLU A 203 20.62 -25.98 -30.78
N THR A 204 21.47 -25.01 -30.42
CA THR A 204 21.88 -24.79 -29.02
C THR A 204 20.70 -24.35 -28.14
N ALA A 205 19.74 -23.60 -28.70
CA ALA A 205 18.52 -23.25 -28.00
C ALA A 205 17.64 -24.47 -27.72
N LEU A 206 17.52 -25.40 -28.68
CA LEU A 206 16.76 -26.64 -28.52
C LEU A 206 17.36 -27.53 -27.42
N GLU A 207 18.68 -27.65 -27.37
CA GLU A 207 19.37 -28.39 -26.30
C GLU A 207 19.06 -27.84 -24.91
N LEU A 208 19.13 -26.51 -24.76
CA LEU A 208 18.84 -25.84 -23.49
C LEU A 208 17.37 -25.97 -23.09
N ILE A 209 16.45 -25.89 -24.05
CA ILE A 209 15.01 -26.09 -23.84
C ILE A 209 14.73 -27.54 -23.43
N ALA A 210 15.30 -28.52 -24.13
CA ALA A 210 15.14 -29.94 -23.82
C ALA A 210 15.73 -30.29 -22.45
N ALA A 211 16.92 -29.77 -22.13
CA ALA A 211 17.55 -29.92 -20.81
C ALA A 211 16.67 -29.31 -19.70
N LYS A 212 16.04 -28.16 -19.96
CA LYS A 212 15.13 -27.54 -18.98
C LYS A 212 13.80 -28.26 -18.86
N ALA A 213 13.21 -28.70 -19.96
CA ALA A 213 11.97 -29.48 -19.98
C ALA A 213 12.14 -30.82 -19.25
N SER A 214 13.26 -31.52 -19.47
CA SER A 214 13.60 -32.77 -18.78
C SER A 214 14.00 -32.56 -17.31
N SER A 215 14.60 -31.43 -16.95
CA SER A 215 14.87 -31.07 -15.55
C SER A 215 13.64 -30.64 -14.73
N GLY A 216 12.43 -30.77 -15.31
CA GLY A 216 11.15 -30.32 -14.77
C GLY A 216 10.61 -31.11 -13.57
N LYS A 217 11.34 -31.18 -12.45
CA LYS A 217 10.83 -31.19 -11.05
C LYS A 217 11.97 -31.42 -10.05
N SER A 218 12.72 -30.36 -9.74
CA SER A 218 13.11 -30.15 -8.35
C SER A 218 12.21 -29.05 -7.81
N GLY A 219 11.00 -29.45 -7.39
CA GLY A 219 10.21 -28.63 -6.52
C GLY A 219 11.03 -28.42 -5.26
N ARG A 220 11.63 -27.24 -5.11
CA ARG A 220 12.20 -26.79 -3.84
C ARG A 220 11.06 -26.82 -2.84
N LYS A 221 10.98 -27.92 -2.08
CA LYS A 221 10.03 -28.14 -0.99
C LYS A 221 10.15 -26.92 -0.10
N SER A 222 9.15 -26.04 -0.14
CA SER A 222 9.02 -25.00 0.86
C SER A 222 8.93 -25.74 2.18
N SER A 223 10.01 -25.71 2.96
CA SER A 223 9.97 -26.13 4.35
C SER A 223 8.93 -25.21 5.00
N LYS A 224 7.72 -25.75 5.16
CA LYS A 224 6.71 -25.17 6.03
C LYS A 224 7.33 -25.24 7.41
N SER A 225 7.94 -24.13 7.84
CA SER A 225 8.36 -23.96 9.22
C SER A 225 7.10 -24.06 10.06
N THR A 226 6.93 -25.24 10.67
CA THR A 226 6.02 -25.48 11.76
C THR A 226 6.45 -24.52 12.87
N THR A 227 5.75 -23.39 12.96
CA THR A 227 5.85 -22.51 14.12
C THR A 227 5.35 -23.34 15.28
N SER A 228 6.30 -23.78 16.09
CA SER A 228 6.10 -24.49 17.33
C SER A 228 5.13 -23.68 18.20
N SER A 229 3.93 -24.22 18.36
CA SER A 229 2.96 -23.77 19.35
C SER A 229 3.58 -23.96 20.72
N LYS A 230 4.25 -22.90 21.20
CA LYS A 230 4.85 -22.84 22.52
C LYS A 230 3.72 -22.82 23.55
N LYS A 231 3.45 -24.02 24.06
CA LYS A 231 2.86 -24.38 25.35
C LYS A 231 2.92 -23.21 26.34
N LYS A 232 1.80 -22.51 26.53
CA LYS A 232 1.62 -21.63 27.70
C LYS A 232 1.25 -22.51 28.88
N THR A 233 2.20 -22.58 29.79
CA THR A 233 2.09 -23.15 31.13
C THR A 233 1.00 -22.44 31.94
N SER A 234 0.18 -23.26 32.57
CA SER A 234 -0.74 -22.93 33.65
C SER A 234 0.00 -22.31 34.84
N GLY A 235 -0.42 -21.11 35.26
CA GLY A 235 -0.03 -20.45 36.49
C GLY A 235 -1.28 -19.81 37.13
N LYS A 236 -1.47 -20.12 38.41
CA LYS A 236 -2.70 -20.08 39.21
C LYS A 236 -2.75 -18.83 40.10
N SER A 237 -3.92 -18.18 40.20
CA SER A 237 -4.37 -17.41 41.38
C SER A 237 -5.86 -17.01 41.20
N THR A 238 -6.81 -17.77 41.75
CA THR A 238 -7.46 -17.65 43.08
C THR A 238 -8.54 -16.58 43.24
N LYS A 239 -9.76 -17.07 43.54
CA LYS A 239 -10.82 -16.49 44.42
C LYS A 239 -11.59 -15.29 43.84
N LYS A 240 -12.91 -15.14 43.97
CA LYS A 240 -13.91 -15.77 44.86
C LYS A 240 -15.30 -15.59 44.23
N THR A 241 -16.08 -16.66 44.19
CA THR A 241 -17.50 -16.70 43.87
C THR A 241 -18.33 -16.31 45.09
N THR A 242 -19.33 -15.44 44.90
CA THR A 242 -20.54 -15.43 45.74
C THR A 242 -21.74 -15.13 44.84
N LYS A 243 -22.57 -16.16 44.71
CA LYS A 243 -23.88 -16.20 44.07
C LYS A 243 -24.90 -15.66 45.09
N LYS A 244 -25.76 -14.73 44.71
CA LYS A 244 -27.03 -14.51 45.41
C LYS A 244 -28.14 -14.26 44.39
N THR A 245 -29.14 -15.13 44.51
CA THR A 245 -30.38 -15.24 43.75
C THR A 245 -31.37 -14.14 44.15
N LYS A 246 -32.33 -13.89 43.25
CA LYS A 246 -33.53 -13.06 43.33
C LYS A 246 -34.32 -13.21 44.64
N ASP A 247 -35.03 -12.15 45.05
CA ASP A 247 -36.50 -12.08 44.99
C ASP A 247 -37.01 -10.64 45.23
N ASP A 248 -38.20 -10.39 44.71
CA ASP A 248 -39.07 -9.20 44.72
C ASP A 248 -39.27 -8.50 46.08
N ASP A 249 -39.54 -7.18 46.07
CA ASP A 249 -40.76 -6.59 46.65
C ASP A 249 -40.86 -5.06 46.41
N GLN A 250 -42.11 -4.60 46.37
CA GLN A 250 -42.61 -3.28 45.95
C GLN A 250 -42.57 -2.19 47.04
N GLU A 251 -42.51 -0.91 46.63
CA GLU A 251 -43.30 0.24 47.16
C GLU A 251 -42.83 1.50 46.40
N ALA A 252 -43.67 2.19 45.64
CA ALA A 252 -44.76 3.09 46.01
C ALA A 252 -44.34 4.57 46.07
N GLN A 253 -45.26 5.37 45.53
CA GLN A 253 -45.25 6.78 45.17
C GLN A 253 -44.94 7.73 46.34
N LEU A 254 -44.38 8.90 46.02
CA LEU A 254 -44.44 10.10 46.86
C LEU A 254 -44.78 11.31 45.97
N GLU A 255 -46.04 11.71 46.02
CA GLU A 255 -46.53 13.06 45.76
C GLU A 255 -46.73 13.72 47.14
N SER A 256 -46.07 14.87 47.36
CA SER A 256 -46.50 16.03 48.16
C SER A 256 -45.42 17.10 48.08
#